data_AF-A0A4Q4BVQ1-F1
#
_entry.id   AF-A0A4Q4BVQ1-F1
#
_cell.length_a   1.000
_cell.length_b   1.000
_cell.length_c   1.000
_cell.angle_alpha   90.00
_cell.angle_beta   90.00
_cell.angle_gamma   90.00
#
_symmetry.space_group_name_H-M   'P 1'
#
loop_
_entity.id
_entity.type
_entity.pdbx_description
1 polymer ?
#
loop_
_entity_poly.entity_id
_entity_poly.type
_entity_poly.pdbx_seq_one_letter_code
_entity_poly.pdbx_strand_id
1 'polypeptide(L)'
;MPKKIDPKVKERCVRQVLEHLPEYPSLTAAAGVVARREGVGKESVRRWVLQAQVDGGQRQGATTEELAQIKELKAKVRRLEADNEILRRASIFFAGELDPRDR
;
A
#
# COMPACT_ATOMS: atom_id res chain seq x y z
N MET A 1 -10.19 2.46 -14.48
CA MET A 1 -9.49 2.76 -13.20
C MET A 1 -10.48 2.60 -12.05
N PRO A 2 -10.09 2.01 -10.92
CA PRO A 2 -10.93 2.06 -9.72
C PRO A 2 -11.22 3.53 -9.38
N LYS A 3 -12.48 3.86 -9.09
CA LYS A 3 -12.87 5.23 -8.70
C LYS A 3 -12.07 5.62 -7.45
N LYS A 4 -11.35 6.74 -7.50
CA LYS A 4 -10.69 7.30 -6.32
C LYS A 4 -11.79 7.73 -5.35
N ILE A 5 -11.86 7.05 -4.20
CA ILE A 5 -12.72 7.45 -3.11
C ILE A 5 -12.00 8.53 -2.32
N ASP A 6 -12.71 9.61 -2.00
CA ASP A 6 -12.18 10.70 -1.20
C ASP A 6 -11.72 10.18 0.18
N PRO A 7 -10.51 10.52 0.65
CA PRO A 7 -10.00 10.07 1.94
C PRO A 7 -10.93 10.43 3.10
N LYS A 8 -11.62 11.58 3.04
CA LYS A 8 -12.60 11.99 4.07
C LYS A 8 -13.79 11.06 4.14
N VAL A 9 -14.21 10.48 3.02
CA VAL A 9 -15.29 9.48 2.98
C VAL A 9 -14.81 8.19 3.65
N LYS A 10 -13.57 7.76 3.37
CA LYS A 10 -12.97 6.59 4.03
C LYS A 10 -12.89 6.80 5.55
N GLU A 11 -12.34 7.92 6.00
CA GLU A 11 -12.22 8.26 7.43
C GLU A 11 -13.57 8.30 8.12
N ARG A 12 -14.57 8.93 7.50
CA ARG A 12 -15.95 8.96 7.99
C ARG A 12 -16.54 7.55 8.12
N CYS A 13 -16.38 6.70 7.10
CA CYS A 13 -16.87 5.32 7.15
C CYS A 13 -16.23 4.53 8.29
N VAL A 14 -14.89 4.63 8.43
CA VAL A 14 -14.15 3.92 9.49
C VAL A 14 -14.63 4.37 10.87
N ARG A 15 -14.73 5.69 11.07
CA ARG A 15 -15.21 6.26 12.33
C ARG A 15 -16.62 5.80 12.68
N GLN A 16 -17.57 5.89 11.74
CA GLN A 16 -18.95 5.45 11.96
C GLN A 16 -19.04 3.95 12.28
N VAL A 17 -18.26 3.09 11.60
CA VAL A 17 -18.27 1.66 11.89
C VAL A 17 -17.70 1.39 13.28
N LEU A 18 -16.61 2.05 13.68
CA LEU A 18 -16.00 1.83 14.99
C LEU A 18 -16.87 2.35 16.14
N GLU A 19 -17.47 3.54 15.98
CA GLU A 19 -18.38 4.15 16.97
C GLU A 19 -19.60 3.26 17.24
N HIS A 20 -20.24 2.73 16.19
CA HIS A 20 -21.46 1.95 16.31
C HIS A 20 -21.24 0.44 16.31
N LEU A 21 -19.99 -0.05 16.31
CA LEU A 21 -19.69 -1.48 16.24
C LEU A 21 -20.44 -2.32 17.29
N PRO A 22 -20.58 -1.89 18.56
CA PRO A 22 -21.30 -2.66 19.58
C PRO A 22 -22.80 -2.84 19.30
N GLU A 23 -23.40 -1.98 18.47
CA GLU A 23 -24.82 -2.02 18.12
C GLU A 23 -25.14 -3.11 17.06
N TYR A 24 -24.11 -3.69 16.45
CA TYR A 24 -24.26 -4.68 15.37
C TYR A 24 -23.71 -6.04 15.77
N PRO A 25 -24.29 -7.14 15.25
CA PRO A 25 -23.84 -8.50 15.55
C PRO A 25 -22.44 -8.83 14.99
N SER A 26 -21.93 -8.03 14.04
CA SER A 26 -20.57 -8.18 13.53
C SER A 26 -20.08 -6.94 12.80
N LEU A 27 -18.76 -6.80 12.68
CA LEU A 27 -18.12 -5.79 11.84
C LEU A 27 -18.61 -5.84 10.39
N THR A 28 -18.88 -7.04 9.88
CA THR A 28 -19.41 -7.23 8.52
C THR A 28 -20.83 -6.64 8.37
N ALA A 29 -21.66 -6.75 9.41
CA ALA A 29 -23.00 -6.16 9.42
C ALA A 29 -22.93 -4.64 9.50
N ALA A 30 -22.13 -4.10 10.43
CA ALA A 30 -21.91 -2.66 10.58
C ALA A 30 -21.37 -2.02 9.28
N ALA A 31 -20.33 -2.64 8.69
CA ALA A 31 -19.77 -2.19 7.42
C ALA A 31 -20.78 -2.19 6.27
N GLY A 32 -21.71 -3.16 6.24
CA GLY A 32 -22.76 -3.21 5.23
C GLY A 32 -23.80 -2.09 5.35
N VAL A 33 -24.11 -1.65 6.57
CA VAL A 33 -25.02 -0.53 6.80
C VAL A 33 -24.35 0.79 6.42
N VAL A 34 -23.13 1.03 6.93
CA VAL A 34 -22.37 2.25 6.63
C VAL A 34 -22.07 2.36 5.13
N ALA A 35 -21.67 1.28 4.48
CA ALA A 35 -21.40 1.28 3.05
C ALA A 35 -22.60 1.67 2.20
N ARG A 36 -23.81 1.20 2.55
CA ARG A 36 -25.05 1.59 1.87
C ARG A 36 -25.38 3.07 2.06
N ARG A 37 -25.18 3.58 3.28
CA ARG A 37 -25.42 5.01 3.60
C ARG A 37 -24.47 5.93 2.84
N GLU A 38 -23.20 5.54 2.70
CA GLU A 38 -22.13 6.36 2.13
C GLU A 38 -21.92 6.11 0.62
N GLY A 39 -22.68 5.17 0.02
CA GLY A 39 -22.59 4.86 -1.41
C GLY A 39 -21.29 4.18 -1.84
N VAL A 40 -20.65 3.44 -0.93
CA VAL A 40 -19.38 2.75 -1.16
C VAL A 40 -19.53 1.24 -1.07
N GLY A 41 -18.51 0.48 -1.49
CA GLY A 41 -18.53 -0.98 -1.39
C GLY A 41 -18.43 -1.47 0.05
N LYS A 42 -19.30 -2.39 0.46
CA LYS A 42 -19.26 -3.05 1.78
C LYS A 42 -17.88 -3.58 2.13
N GLU A 43 -17.25 -4.28 1.20
CA GLU A 43 -15.96 -4.90 1.44
C GLU A 43 -14.81 -3.88 1.50
N SER A 44 -14.96 -2.73 0.84
CA SER A 44 -14.03 -1.60 0.99
C SER A 44 -14.07 -1.06 2.41
N VAL A 45 -15.26 -0.78 2.94
CA VAL A 45 -15.44 -0.29 4.32
C VAL A 45 -14.88 -1.29 5.32
N ARG A 46 -15.21 -2.58 5.17
CA ARG A 46 -14.68 -3.64 6.03
C ARG A 46 -13.14 -3.63 6.06
N ARG A 47 -12.49 -3.59 4.90
CA ARG A 47 -11.02 -3.57 4.80
C ARG A 47 -10.41 -2.32 5.42
N TRP A 48 -11.03 -1.16 5.24
CA TRP A 48 -10.54 0.07 5.86
C TRP A 48 -10.60 0.03 7.38
N VAL A 49 -11.67 -0.53 7.94
CA VAL A 49 -11.80 -0.70 9.40
C VAL A 49 -10.76 -1.68 9.91
N LEU A 50 -10.56 -2.81 9.24
CA LEU A 50 -9.50 -3.76 9.62
C LEU A 50 -8.11 -3.13 9.55
N GLN A 51 -7.82 -2.34 8.53
CA GLN A 51 -6.55 -1.61 8.44
C GLN A 51 -6.43 -0.59 9.59
N ALA A 52 -7.49 0.15 9.92
CA ALA A 52 -7.47 1.08 11.04
C ALA A 52 -7.24 0.38 12.39
N GLN A 53 -7.75 -0.85 12.57
CA GLN A 53 -7.47 -1.67 13.74
C GLN A 53 -5.99 -2.10 13.80
N VAL A 54 -5.38 -2.42 12.65
CA VAL A 54 -3.95 -2.73 12.55
C VAL A 54 -3.11 -1.49 12.85
N ASP A 55 -3.44 -0.36 12.23
CA ASP A 55 -2.76 0.92 12.42
C ASP A 55 -2.87 1.39 13.90
N GLY A 56 -3.97 1.08 14.57
CA GLY A 56 -4.19 1.34 16.00
C GLY A 56 -3.68 0.24 16.95
N GLY A 57 -2.99 -0.79 16.47
CA GLY A 57 -2.41 -1.86 17.29
C GLY A 57 -3.42 -2.86 17.89
N GLN A 58 -4.70 -2.79 17.51
CA GLN A 58 -5.76 -3.69 17.98
C GLN A 58 -5.71 -5.06 17.27
N ARG A 59 -5.01 -5.15 16.14
CA ARG A 59 -4.89 -6.36 15.33
C ARG A 59 -3.47 -6.50 14.79
N GLN A 60 -2.96 -7.73 14.75
CA GLN A 60 -1.68 -8.01 14.08
C GLN A 60 -1.78 -7.79 12.57
N GLY A 61 -0.76 -7.17 12.00
CA GLY A 61 -0.64 -6.90 10.57
C GLY A 61 0.37 -5.78 10.32
N ALA A 62 0.70 -5.55 9.04
CA ALA A 62 1.52 -4.41 8.67
C ALA A 62 0.67 -3.15 8.64
N THR A 63 1.15 -2.10 9.30
CA THR A 63 0.49 -0.79 9.32
C THR A 63 0.55 -0.13 7.94
N THR A 64 -0.34 0.84 7.72
CA THR A 64 -0.35 1.64 6.49
C THR A 64 1.00 2.33 6.27
N GLU A 65 1.67 2.76 7.34
CA GLU A 65 2.99 3.38 7.29
C GLU A 65 4.08 2.38 6.90
N GLU A 66 4.13 1.20 7.53
CA GLU A 66 5.07 0.14 7.17
C GLU A 66 4.93 -0.30 5.71
N LEU A 67 3.70 -0.44 5.22
CA LEU A 67 3.42 -0.76 3.83
C LEU A 67 3.89 0.35 2.87
N ALA A 68 3.76 1.61 3.26
CA ALA A 68 4.27 2.74 2.49
C ALA A 68 5.80 2.72 2.41
N GLN A 69 6.48 2.49 3.54
CA GLN A 69 7.93 2.37 3.60
C GLN A 69 8.44 1.18 2.77
N ILE A 70 7.80 0.01 2.87
CA ILE A 70 8.14 -1.17 2.05
C ILE A 70 8.03 -0.84 0.56
N LYS A 71 6.99 -0.12 0.15
CA LYS A 71 6.80 0.27 -1.25
C LYS A 71 7.90 1.23 -1.71
N GLU A 72 8.26 2.21 -0.90
CA GLU A 72 9.33 3.16 -1.20
C GLU A 72 10.68 2.45 -1.31
N LEU A 73 11.01 1.58 -0.35
CA LEU A 73 12.23 0.79 -0.36
C LEU A 73 12.31 -0.11 -1.60
N LYS A 74 11.21 -0.79 -1.96
CA LYS A 74 11.17 -1.60 -3.19
C LYS A 74 11.41 -0.75 -4.44
N ALA A 75 10.89 0.48 -4.50
CA ALA A 75 11.16 1.38 -5.62
C ALA A 75 12.62 1.83 -5.67
N LYS A 76 13.21 2.14 -4.50
CA LYS A 76 14.64 2.49 -4.36
C LYS A 76 15.53 1.33 -4.81
N VAL A 77 15.27 0.11 -4.34
CA VAL A 77 16.03 -1.09 -4.72
C VAL A 77 16.00 -1.29 -6.24
N ARG A 78 14.82 -1.23 -6.88
CA ARG A 78 14.71 -1.37 -8.34
C ARG A 78 15.52 -0.31 -9.10
N ARG A 79 15.54 0.92 -8.60
CA ARG A 79 16.33 2.01 -9.19
C ARG A 79 17.82 1.72 -9.07
N LEU A 80 18.28 1.35 -7.87
CA LEU A 80 19.68 1.00 -7.62
C LEU A 80 20.13 -0.20 -8.45
N GLU A 81 19.28 -1.20 -8.65
CA GLU A 81 19.56 -2.34 -9.52
C GLU A 81 19.72 -1.92 -10.98
N ALA A 82 18.84 -1.03 -11.46
CA ALA A 82 18.94 -0.48 -12.82
C ALA A 82 20.23 0.36 -13.02
N ASP A 83 20.56 1.20 -12.05
CA ASP A 83 21.78 2.03 -12.08
C ASP A 83 23.04 1.15 -12.07
N ASN A 84 23.07 0.13 -11.20
CA ASN A 84 24.18 -0.84 -11.16
C ASN A 84 24.34 -1.60 -12.48
N GLU A 85 23.25 -1.94 -13.15
CA GLU A 85 23.31 -2.61 -14.44
C GLU A 85 23.90 -1.72 -15.53
N ILE A 86 23.58 -0.43 -15.55
CA ILE A 86 24.20 0.55 -16.46
C ILE A 86 25.71 0.62 -16.19
N LEU A 87 26.10 0.74 -14.93
CA LEU A 87 27.52 0.82 -14.54
C LEU A 87 28.28 -0.45 -14.92
N ARG A 88 27.68 -1.63 -14.70
CA ARG A 88 28.27 -2.90 -15.10
C ARG A 88 28.50 -2.96 -16.61
N ARG A 89 27.51 -2.56 -17.42
CA ARG A 89 27.65 -2.51 -18.88
C ARG A 89 28.75 -1.54 -19.32
N ALA A 90 28.81 -0.36 -18.71
CA ALA A 90 29.87 0.60 -18.99
C ALA A 90 31.25 0.02 -18.66
N SER A 91 31.41 -0.64 -17.50
CA SER A 91 32.68 -1.26 -17.13
C SER A 91 33.13 -2.35 -18.11
N ILE A 92 32.19 -3.17 -18.62
CA ILE A 92 32.50 -4.21 -19.61
C ILE A 92 32.93 -3.57 -20.93
N PHE A 93 32.20 -2.54 -21.39
CA PHE A 93 32.53 -1.80 -22.61
C PHE A 93 33.94 -1.21 -22.55
N PHE A 94 34.27 -0.47 -21.47
CA PHE A 94 35.59 0.13 -21.32
C PHE A 94 36.70 -0.89 -21.14
N ALA A 95 36.45 -2.02 -20.47
CA ALA A 95 37.43 -3.09 -20.34
C ALA A 95 37.79 -3.71 -21.70
N GLY A 96 36.82 -3.84 -22.62
CA GLY A 96 37.07 -4.28 -24.00
C GLY A 96 37.88 -3.28 -24.82
N GLU A 97 37.49 -2.00 -24.83
CA GLU A 97 38.22 -0.93 -25.54
C GLU A 97 39.68 -0.75 -25.07
N LEU A 98 39.98 -1.11 -23.82
CA LEU A 98 41.31 -1.02 -23.24
C LEU A 98 42.14 -2.30 -23.42
N ASP A 99 41.61 -3.36 -24.03
CA ASP A 99 42.37 -4.60 -24.27
C ASP A 99 43.47 -4.34 -25.33
N PRO A 100 44.77 -4.51 -24.98
CA PRO A 100 45.87 -4.31 -25.93
C PRO A 100 45.84 -5.26 -27.14
N ARG A 101 45.04 -6.34 -27.09
CA ARG A 101 44.89 -7.32 -28.17
C ARG A 101 43.96 -6.88 -29.29
N ASP A 102 43.14 -5.85 -29.04
CA ASP A 102 42.22 -5.26 -30.03
C ASP A 102 42.86 -4.06 -30.78
N ARG A 103 44.19 -3.83 -30.64
CA ARG A 103 44.98 -2.83 -31.39
C ARG A 103 45.90 -3.43 -32.44
#